data_AF-A0A3A4WNE4-F1
#
_entry.id   AF-A0A3A4WNE4-F1
#
_cell.length_a   1.000
_cell.length_b   1.000
_cell.length_c   1.000
_cell.angle_alpha   90.00
_cell.angle_beta   90.00
_cell.angle_gamma   90.00
#
_symmetry.space_group_name_H-M   'P 1'
#
loop_
_entity.id
_entity.type
_entity.pdbx_description
1 polymer ?
#
loop_
_entity_poly.entity_id
_entity_poly.type
_entity_poly.pdbx_seq_one_letter_code
_entity_poly.pdbx_strand_id
1 'polypeptide(L)'
;MPDLFSYLLVSLFLIASYLLALMLAGWMFKQALRQVVEIFRSHGATTWNGAKTAHELDLAPRSFMQRLVRVRRDYKPQALRFLVHHRVVHRTDDDRIYLSEKDLINRLRMK
;
A
#
# COMPACT_ATOMS: atom_id res chain seq x y z
N MET A 1 26.27 -4.51 -38.45
CA MET A 1 25.42 -3.47 -37.84
C MET A 1 24.10 -4.12 -37.46
N PRO A 2 23.64 -4.00 -36.21
CA PRO A 2 22.33 -4.52 -35.83
C PRO A 2 21.27 -3.93 -36.76
N ASP A 3 20.43 -4.80 -37.31
CA ASP A 3 19.33 -4.46 -38.20
C ASP A 3 18.21 -3.74 -37.45
N LEU A 4 17.43 -2.91 -38.14
CA LEU A 4 16.31 -2.16 -37.57
C LEU A 4 15.33 -3.09 -36.82
N PHE A 5 15.15 -4.31 -37.31
CA PHE A 5 14.28 -5.31 -36.69
C PHE A 5 14.77 -5.72 -35.29
N SER A 6 16.08 -5.93 -35.11
CA SER A 6 16.66 -6.19 -33.79
C SER A 6 16.38 -5.07 -32.77
N TYR A 7 16.46 -3.81 -33.18
CA TYR A 7 16.14 -2.66 -32.31
C TYR A 7 14.65 -2.59 -31.94
N LEU A 8 13.75 -2.89 -32.89
CA LEU A 8 12.31 -2.95 -32.61
C LEU A 8 11.99 -4.05 -31.60
N LEU A 9 12.61 -5.22 -31.74
CA LEU A 9 12.39 -6.35 -30.85
C LEU A 9 12.87 -6.05 -29.42
N VAL A 10 14.07 -5.47 -29.28
CA VAL A 10 14.58 -5.03 -27.96
C VAL A 10 13.69 -3.96 -27.35
N SER A 11 13.24 -2.98 -28.13
CA SER A 11 12.35 -1.93 -27.64
C SER A 11 11.01 -2.50 -27.15
N LEU A 12 10.43 -3.42 -27.91
CA LEU A 12 9.19 -4.11 -27.54
C LEU A 12 9.37 -4.91 -26.24
N PHE A 13 10.48 -5.63 -26.11
CA PHE A 13 10.81 -6.38 -24.90
C PHE A 13 10.95 -5.47 -23.66
N LEU A 14 11.62 -4.32 -23.80
CA LEU A 14 11.75 -3.34 -22.72
C LEU A 14 10.38 -2.77 -22.31
N ILE A 15 9.52 -2.46 -23.27
CA ILE A 15 8.17 -1.98 -22.99
C ILE A 15 7.36 -3.08 -22.27
N ALA A 16 7.39 -4.32 -22.76
CA ALA A 16 6.66 -5.43 -22.17
C ALA A 16 7.13 -5.74 -20.74
N SER A 17 8.44 -5.76 -20.50
CA SER A 17 9.02 -5.97 -19.16
C SER A 17 8.68 -4.84 -18.20
N TYR A 18 8.68 -3.59 -18.67
CA TYR A 18 8.25 -2.44 -17.87
C TYR A 18 6.77 -2.53 -17.48
N LEU A 19 5.89 -2.85 -18.44
CA LEU A 19 4.46 -3.04 -18.17
C LEU A 19 4.23 -4.19 -17.17
N LEU A 20 4.94 -5.30 -17.31
CA LEU A 20 4.87 -6.42 -16.39
C LEU A 20 5.29 -6.01 -14.96
N ALA A 21 6.37 -5.24 -14.83
CA ALA A 21 6.82 -4.72 -13.54
C ALA A 21 5.76 -3.82 -12.88
N LEU A 22 5.08 -2.96 -13.66
CA LEU A 22 3.99 -2.12 -13.16
C LEU A 22 2.78 -2.95 -12.71
N MET A 23 2.40 -3.99 -13.46
CA MET A 23 1.32 -4.89 -13.07
C MET A 23 1.60 -5.60 -11.75
N LEU A 24 2.83 -6.12 -11.58
CA LEU A 24 3.28 -6.77 -10.34
C LEU A 24 3.25 -5.78 -9.16
N ALA A 25 3.78 -4.57 -9.34
CA ALA A 25 3.75 -3.54 -8.31
C ALA A 25 2.31 -3.18 -7.90
N GLY A 26 1.41 -3.01 -8.87
CA GLY A 26 0.00 -2.74 -8.63
C GLY A 26 -0.71 -3.87 -7.88
N TRP A 27 -0.42 -5.13 -8.22
CA TRP A 27 -0.96 -6.29 -7.51
C TRP A 27 -0.47 -6.36 -6.06
N MET A 28 0.85 -6.18 -5.83
CA MET A 28 1.42 -6.14 -4.48
C MET A 28 0.83 -5.00 -3.64
N PHE A 29 0.59 -3.83 -4.24
CA PHE A 29 -0.04 -2.70 -3.56
C PHE A 29 -1.48 -3.01 -3.14
N LYS A 30 -2.29 -3.62 -4.03
CA LYS A 30 -3.65 -4.06 -3.69
C LYS A 30 -3.65 -5.08 -2.55
N GLN A 31 -2.69 -6.00 -2.54
CA GLN A 31 -2.54 -6.96 -1.46
C GLN A 31 -2.18 -6.27 -0.14
N ALA A 32 -1.27 -5.29 -0.16
CA ALA A 32 -0.92 -4.51 1.02
C ALA A 32 -2.10 -3.71 1.57
N LEU A 33 -2.96 -3.15 0.71
CA LEU A 33 -4.17 -2.45 1.13
C LEU A 33 -5.10 -3.37 1.94
N ARG A 34 -5.34 -4.59 1.44
CA ARG A 34 -6.14 -5.60 2.16
C ARG A 34 -5.52 -5.97 3.49
N GLN A 35 -4.19 -6.16 3.53
CA GLN A 35 -3.48 -6.46 4.78
C GLN A 35 -3.61 -5.33 5.81
N VAL A 36 -3.50 -4.07 5.39
CA VAL A 36 -3.66 -2.92 6.30
C VAL A 36 -5.08 -2.89 6.87
N VAL A 37 -6.12 -3.07 6.03
CA VAL A 37 -7.51 -3.13 6.49
C VAL A 37 -7.71 -4.27 7.50
N GLU A 38 -7.15 -5.46 7.23
CA GLU A 38 -7.23 -6.61 8.12
C GLU A 38 -6.51 -6.37 9.46
N ILE A 39 -5.38 -5.66 9.44
CA ILE A 39 -4.67 -5.25 10.65
C ILE A 39 -5.55 -4.34 11.51
N PHE A 40 -6.20 -3.34 10.91
CA PHE A 40 -7.13 -2.47 11.65
C PHE A 40 -8.30 -3.27 12.25
N ARG A 41 -8.89 -4.20 11.48
CA ARG A 41 -10.00 -5.06 11.94
C ARG A 41 -9.60 -5.98 13.09
N SER A 42 -8.51 -6.72 12.92
CA SER A 42 -8.00 -7.65 13.94
C SER A 42 -7.65 -6.96 15.26
N HIS A 43 -7.23 -5.70 15.22
CA HIS A 43 -6.91 -4.91 16.41
C HIS A 43 -8.12 -4.11 16.95
N GLY A 44 -9.30 -4.23 16.34
CA GLY A 44 -10.50 -3.48 16.72
C GLY A 44 -10.42 -1.98 16.45
N ALA A 45 -9.42 -1.53 15.67
CA ALA A 45 -9.18 -0.13 15.35
C ALA A 45 -10.04 0.35 14.16
N THR A 46 -11.34 0.02 14.19
CA THR A 46 -12.32 0.37 13.14
C THR A 46 -13.22 1.55 13.53
N THR A 47 -13.01 2.11 14.72
CA THR A 47 -13.79 3.21 15.27
C THR A 47 -12.90 4.15 16.08
N TRP A 48 -13.40 5.35 16.37
CA TRP A 48 -12.69 6.35 17.18
C TRP A 48 -12.23 5.80 18.54
N ASN A 49 -13.12 5.09 19.26
CA ASN A 49 -12.79 4.52 20.58
C ASN A 49 -11.75 3.40 20.50
N GLY A 50 -11.67 2.70 19.36
CA GLY A 50 -10.68 1.66 19.09
C GLY A 50 -9.38 2.19 18.51
N ALA A 51 -9.19 3.51 18.39
CA ALA A 51 -8.01 4.09 17.76
C ALA A 51 -6.72 3.63 18.46
N LYS A 52 -5.73 3.27 17.65
CA LYS A 52 -4.44 2.75 18.09
C LYS A 52 -3.30 3.49 17.42
N THR A 53 -2.15 3.53 18.07
CA THR A 53 -0.94 4.10 17.45
C THR A 53 -0.46 3.25 16.28
N ALA A 54 0.28 3.84 15.34
CA ALA A 54 0.88 3.08 14.24
C ALA A 54 1.82 1.97 14.74
N HIS A 55 2.46 2.17 15.89
CA HIS A 55 3.30 1.16 16.55
C HIS A 55 2.48 -0.03 17.06
N GLU A 56 1.35 0.21 17.72
CA GLU A 56 0.45 -0.85 18.18
C GLU A 56 -0.15 -1.69 17.04
N LEU A 57 -0.30 -1.11 15.85
CA LEU A 57 -0.83 -1.79 14.67
C LEU A 57 0.24 -2.53 13.85
N ASP A 58 1.52 -2.52 14.25
CA ASP A 58 2.66 -2.97 13.41
C ASP A 58 2.66 -2.29 12.02
N LEU A 59 2.11 -1.07 11.95
CA LEU A 59 2.08 -0.23 10.75
C LEU A 59 3.13 0.89 10.82
N ALA A 60 3.81 1.03 11.94
CA ALA A 60 4.88 1.99 12.11
C ALA A 60 5.94 1.80 11.02
N PRO A 61 6.48 2.90 10.47
CA PRO A 61 7.57 2.81 9.50
C PRO A 61 8.74 2.09 10.17
N ARG A 62 9.02 0.87 9.68
CA ARG A 62 10.12 0.05 10.17
C ARG A 62 11.43 0.84 10.14
N SER A 63 12.26 0.61 11.17
CA SER A 63 13.50 1.33 11.39
C SER A 63 14.45 1.22 10.19
N PHE A 64 15.32 2.23 10.03
CA PHE A 64 16.27 2.29 8.92
C PHE A 64 17.11 1.01 8.76
N MET A 65 17.52 0.38 9.87
CA MET A 65 18.22 -0.91 9.85
C MET A 65 17.36 -2.05 9.29
N GLN A 66 16.06 -2.11 9.60
CA GLN A 66 15.16 -3.13 9.06
C GLN A 66 14.88 -2.95 7.55
N ARG A 67 15.07 -1.74 7.00
CA ARG A 67 14.98 -1.49 5.55
C ARG A 67 16.20 -1.99 4.78
N LEU A 68 17.40 -1.97 5.39
CA LEU A 68 18.63 -2.37 4.71
C LEU A 68 18.75 -3.89 4.51
N VAL A 69 18.16 -4.68 5.41
CA VAL A 69 18.29 -6.15 5.39
C VAL A 69 17.25 -6.82 4.47
N ARG A 70 16.24 -6.09 3.97
CA ARG A 70 15.10 -6.69 3.26
C ARG A 70 15.05 -6.28 1.79
N VAL A 71 15.28 -7.25 0.90
CA VAL A 71 15.23 -7.11 -0.57
C VAL A 71 13.83 -6.81 -1.10
N ARG A 72 12.76 -7.15 -0.35
CA ARG A 72 11.37 -7.01 -0.79
C ARG A 72 10.75 -5.69 -0.33
N ARG A 73 10.24 -4.91 -1.30
CA ARG A 73 9.54 -3.64 -1.07
C ARG A 73 8.28 -3.85 -0.24
N ASP A 74 8.20 -3.19 0.91
CA ASP A 74 7.01 -3.18 1.75
C ASP A 74 6.06 -2.08 1.30
N TYR A 75 4.90 -2.49 0.79
CA TYR A 75 3.87 -1.57 0.30
C TYR A 75 2.89 -1.12 1.39
N LYS A 76 2.95 -1.69 2.61
CA LYS A 76 2.03 -1.31 3.72
C LYS A 76 2.11 0.17 4.09
N PRO A 77 3.30 0.81 4.21
CA PRO A 77 3.36 2.25 4.50
C PRO A 77 2.75 3.11 3.38
N GLN A 78 2.88 2.67 2.13
CA GLN A 78 2.27 3.35 0.99
C GLN A 78 0.74 3.16 0.99
N ALA A 79 0.26 1.96 1.32
CA ALA A 79 -1.15 1.66 1.43
C ALA A 79 -1.82 2.43 2.58
N LEU A 80 -1.15 2.54 3.74
CA LEU A 80 -1.63 3.36 4.84
C LEU A 80 -1.74 4.83 4.45
N ARG A 81 -0.70 5.40 3.84
CA ARG A 81 -0.73 6.79 3.33
C ARG A 81 -1.86 7.00 2.34
N PHE A 82 -2.10 6.03 1.45
CA PHE A 82 -3.21 6.06 0.52
C PHE A 82 -4.57 6.09 1.23
N LEU A 83 -4.79 5.22 2.23
CA LEU A 83 -6.03 5.20 3.00
C LEU A 83 -6.27 6.49 3.80
N VAL A 84 -5.22 7.08 4.38
CA VAL A 84 -5.28 8.38 5.05
C VAL A 84 -5.63 9.48 4.06
N HIS A 85 -4.95 9.54 2.91
CA HIS A 85 -5.19 10.54 1.88
C HIS A 85 -6.64 10.49 1.35
N HIS A 86 -7.20 9.28 1.22
CA HIS A 86 -8.59 9.08 0.78
C HIS A 86 -9.64 9.25 1.89
N ARG A 87 -9.24 9.66 3.10
CA ARG A 87 -10.10 9.85 4.29
C ARG A 87 -10.84 8.59 4.72
N VAL A 88 -10.21 7.42 4.52
CA VAL A 88 -10.71 6.13 5.03
C VAL A 88 -10.10 5.83 6.40
N VAL A 89 -8.83 6.17 6.57
CA VAL A 89 -8.15 6.15 7.88
C VAL A 89 -8.11 7.56 8.42
N HIS A 90 -8.55 7.72 9.66
CA HIS A 90 -8.60 8.99 10.37
C HIS A 90 -7.58 8.99 11.50
N ARG A 91 -7.12 10.19 11.86
CA ARG A 91 -6.19 10.42 12.96
C ARG A 91 -6.94 11.13 14.09
N THR A 92 -6.71 10.70 15.31
CA THR A 92 -7.20 11.37 16.52
C THR A 92 -6.20 12.43 16.97
N ASP A 93 -6.61 13.28 17.91
CA ASP A 93 -5.76 14.35 18.44
C ASP A 93 -4.50 13.79 19.16
N ASP A 94 -4.61 12.60 19.75
CA ASP A 94 -3.53 11.88 20.45
C ASP A 94 -2.60 11.05 19.53
N ASP A 95 -2.50 11.40 18.24
CA ASP A 95 -1.68 10.70 17.24
C ASP A 95 -2.07 9.22 16.99
N ARG A 96 -3.27 8.80 17.40
CA ARG A 96 -3.79 7.46 17.12
C ARG A 96 -4.54 7.44 15.80
N ILE A 97 -4.65 6.27 15.20
CA ILE A 97 -5.32 6.07 13.92
C ILE A 97 -6.38 4.98 14.02
N TYR A 98 -7.46 5.14 13.26
CA TYR A 98 -8.49 4.14 13.09
C TYR A 98 -9.02 4.14 11.65
N LEU A 99 -9.52 3.00 11.21
CA LEU A 99 -10.12 2.82 9.89
C LEU A 99 -11.64 2.95 9.98
N SER A 100 -12.24 3.91 9.29
CA SER A 100 -13.70 4.02 9.19
C SER A 100 -14.23 3.03 8.15
N GLU A 101 -14.93 1.99 8.59
CA GLU A 101 -15.55 1.03 7.66
C GLU A 101 -16.63 1.69 6.78
N LYS A 102 -17.35 2.66 7.33
CA LYS A 102 -18.33 3.45 6.59
C LYS A 102 -17.69 4.18 5.41
N ASP A 103 -16.55 4.84 5.66
CA ASP A 103 -15.84 5.57 4.61
C ASP A 103 -15.18 4.62 3.60
N LEU A 104 -14.70 3.46 4.06
CA LEU A 104 -14.19 2.40 3.18
C LEU A 104 -15.27 1.93 2.20
N ILE A 105 -16.47 1.60 2.69
CA ILE A 105 -17.59 1.14 1.85
C ILE A 105 -18.04 2.24 0.90
N ASN A 106 -18.20 3.47 1.39
CA ASN A 106 -18.58 4.60 0.55
C ASN A 106 -17.58 4.83 -0.59
N ARG A 107 -16.28 4.71 -0.32
CA ARG A 107 -15.24 4.84 -1.35
C ARG A 107 -15.24 3.70 -2.35
N LEU A 108 -15.56 2.48 -1.93
CA LEU A 108 -15.66 1.33 -2.83
C LEU A 108 -16.89 1.39 -3.74
N ARG A 109 -17.98 2.03 -3.28
CA ARG A 109 -19.23 2.18 -4.04
C ARG A 109 -19.19 3.29 -5.10
N MET A 110 -18.29 4.26 -4.96
CA MET A 110 -18.13 5.39 -5.91
C MET A 110 -17.12 5.10 -7.03
N LYS A 111 -16.83 3.83 -7.32
CA LYS A 111 -15.89 3.42 -8.36
C LYS A 111 -16.60 2.67 -9.48
#